data_AF-A0A7M3P1L0-F1
#
_entry.id   AF-A0A7M3P1L0-F1
#
_cell.length_a   1.000
_cell.length_b   1.000
_cell.length_c   1.000
_cell.angle_alpha   90.00
_cell.angle_beta   90.00
_cell.angle_gamma   90.00
#
_symmetry.space_group_name_H-M   'P 1'
#
loop_
_entity.id
_entity.type
_entity.pdbx_description
1 polymer ?
#
loop_
_entity_poly.entity_id
_entity_poly.type
_entity_poly.pdbx_seq_one_letter_code
_entity_poly.pdbx_strand_id
1 'polypeptide(L)'
;MGDFIVNTSAVGGQSQPCADALISHSLFTALWADDADAGIKGQRVDAAGAKVGTEFVVSETTPNGNTNRRWPFLDSVALNTFATWIEQPFNQPPPTPVVVLRRFFDGQLAGSPVQVNTDSIDPEFPPTVTRMIDGGCLVTWTGGGDQKRIRAQRFSPEGQKAGSEIAVNTTEAFHRNAAVTLLSDGDYAIAWTNGEAVGGGGLVYRVFGFDGTPRTDEVRPNISGFSGRSAVTALDNGRFVVAHIKSTVESPLGVPQTTAVATVIDPSGGGGVVTSASAGSPKHFHRTSPALTALPGGRFVLAWVEESADTFETVPTVMAQLCSDSQLEIGPKVQVSSGTSGKRFHLSAAAVFAGDTPESVFLSWTDMAAGGDTTIRGRVLGLGPGGLSA
;
A
#
# COMPACT_ATOMS: atom_id res chain seq x y z
N MET A 1 16.88 -16.14 2.30
CA MET A 1 17.11 -16.25 0.83
C MET A 1 17.44 -14.86 0.30
N GLY A 2 18.22 -14.71 -0.77
CA GLY A 2 18.44 -13.39 -1.39
C GLY A 2 17.16 -12.80 -1.99
N ASP A 3 17.20 -11.53 -2.39
CA ASP A 3 16.12 -10.93 -3.18
C ASP A 3 16.11 -11.47 -4.62
N PHE A 4 14.91 -11.62 -5.18
CA PHE A 4 14.70 -12.23 -6.49
C PHE A 4 13.80 -11.36 -7.35
N ILE A 5 13.85 -11.58 -8.67
CA ILE A 5 12.95 -10.93 -9.62
C ILE A 5 11.60 -11.66 -9.56
N VAL A 6 10.52 -10.94 -9.24
CA VAL A 6 9.16 -11.45 -9.13
C VAL A 6 8.55 -11.65 -10.52
N ASN A 7 8.74 -10.70 -11.42
CA ASN A 7 8.25 -10.78 -12.79
C ASN A 7 9.16 -11.67 -13.70
N THR A 8 8.70 -12.02 -14.89
CA THR A 8 9.45 -12.76 -15.92
C THR A 8 9.97 -11.83 -17.01
N SER A 9 9.13 -10.92 -17.53
CA SER A 9 9.56 -9.93 -18.53
C SER A 9 10.09 -8.66 -17.88
N ALA A 10 11.34 -8.31 -18.12
CA ALA A 10 11.93 -7.02 -17.77
C ALA A 10 11.84 -5.97 -18.91
N VAL A 11 11.32 -6.38 -20.07
CA VAL A 11 11.22 -5.52 -21.26
C VAL A 11 9.96 -4.67 -21.15
N GLY A 12 10.10 -3.36 -21.40
CA GLY A 12 8.99 -2.42 -21.47
C GLY A 12 8.58 -1.78 -20.14
N GLY A 13 9.24 -2.14 -19.03
CA GLY A 13 9.02 -1.54 -17.70
C GLY A 13 7.92 -2.22 -16.90
N GLN A 14 8.21 -2.52 -15.63
CA GLN A 14 7.30 -3.13 -14.66
C GLN A 14 7.35 -2.31 -13.38
N SER A 15 6.21 -1.80 -12.91
CA SER A 15 6.23 -0.85 -11.80
C SER A 15 5.02 -0.95 -10.88
N GLN A 16 5.10 -0.20 -9.78
CA GLN A 16 4.00 0.01 -8.84
C GLN A 16 3.50 -1.31 -8.21
N PRO A 17 4.38 -2.16 -7.65
CA PRO A 17 3.94 -3.42 -7.09
C PRO A 17 3.07 -3.21 -5.86
N CYS A 18 2.19 -4.17 -5.63
CA CYS A 18 1.51 -4.38 -4.37
C CYS A 18 1.49 -5.88 -4.08
N ALA A 19 1.42 -6.23 -2.80
CA ALA A 19 1.29 -7.62 -2.40
C ALA A 19 0.35 -7.74 -1.20
N ASP A 20 -0.30 -8.89 -1.11
CA ASP A 20 -1.00 -9.31 0.10
C ASP A 20 -0.99 -10.85 0.21
N ALA A 21 -1.30 -11.38 1.39
CA ALA A 21 -1.22 -12.80 1.69
C ALA A 21 -2.57 -13.52 1.57
N LEU A 22 -2.58 -14.61 0.79
CA LEU A 22 -3.64 -15.61 0.86
C LEU A 22 -3.33 -16.56 2.02
N ILE A 23 -3.70 -16.14 3.23
CA ILE A 23 -3.40 -16.83 4.49
C ILE A 23 -3.83 -18.30 4.47
N SER A 24 -4.95 -18.61 3.82
CA SER A 24 -5.48 -19.98 3.68
C SER A 24 -4.53 -20.96 2.96
N HIS A 25 -3.59 -20.45 2.17
CA HIS A 25 -2.66 -21.23 1.35
C HIS A 25 -1.19 -21.01 1.74
N SER A 26 -0.92 -20.15 2.72
CA SER A 26 0.43 -19.69 3.05
C SER A 26 1.20 -19.13 1.84
N LEU A 27 0.49 -18.41 0.96
CA LEU A 27 1.03 -17.79 -0.25
C LEU A 27 0.88 -16.27 -0.20
N PHE A 28 1.79 -15.58 -0.88
CA PHE A 28 1.67 -14.16 -1.24
C PHE A 28 1.21 -14.04 -2.68
N THR A 29 0.34 -13.07 -2.96
CA THR A 29 0.00 -12.62 -4.31
C THR A 29 0.61 -11.24 -4.52
N ALA A 30 1.51 -11.12 -5.49
CA ALA A 30 2.08 -9.84 -5.91
C ALA A 30 1.47 -9.43 -7.25
N LEU A 31 1.04 -8.17 -7.36
CA LEU A 31 0.55 -7.56 -8.60
C LEU A 31 1.39 -6.33 -8.96
N TRP A 32 1.43 -5.98 -10.24
CA TRP A 32 2.14 -4.80 -10.74
C TRP A 32 1.57 -4.33 -12.08
N ALA A 33 1.90 -3.09 -12.46
CA ALA A 33 1.61 -2.54 -13.78
C ALA A 33 2.72 -2.91 -14.76
N ASP A 34 2.33 -3.40 -15.94
CA ASP A 34 3.22 -3.72 -17.05
C ASP A 34 3.04 -2.66 -18.14
N ASP A 35 4.09 -1.85 -18.35
CA ASP A 35 4.07 -0.76 -19.32
C ASP A 35 4.20 -1.26 -20.77
N ALA A 36 4.63 -2.52 -20.99
CA ALA A 36 4.81 -3.11 -22.32
C ALA A 36 3.46 -3.47 -22.99
N ASP A 37 2.50 -3.98 -22.21
CA ASP A 37 1.16 -4.34 -22.69
C ASP A 37 0.03 -3.53 -22.04
N ALA A 38 0.37 -2.56 -21.19
CA ALA A 38 -0.56 -1.71 -20.44
C ALA A 38 -1.55 -2.53 -19.57
N GLY A 39 -1.09 -3.67 -19.07
CA GLY A 39 -1.84 -4.61 -18.24
C GLY A 39 -1.49 -4.52 -16.75
N ILE A 40 -2.33 -5.14 -15.93
CA ILE A 40 -1.99 -5.53 -14.57
C ILE A 40 -1.63 -7.01 -14.59
N LYS A 41 -0.43 -7.35 -14.14
CA LYS A 41 0.06 -8.73 -14.04
C LYS A 41 0.22 -9.13 -12.58
N GLY A 42 0.33 -10.44 -12.36
CA GLY A 42 0.52 -11.01 -11.04
C GLY A 42 1.37 -12.28 -11.05
N GLN A 43 1.96 -12.55 -9.89
CA GLN A 43 2.72 -13.76 -9.58
C GLN A 43 2.45 -14.18 -8.14
N ARG A 44 2.31 -15.48 -7.91
CA ARG A 44 2.27 -16.02 -6.55
C ARG A 44 3.66 -16.41 -6.07
N VAL A 45 3.90 -16.21 -4.79
CA VAL A 45 5.16 -16.51 -4.11
C VAL A 45 4.83 -17.27 -2.83
N ASP A 46 5.53 -18.35 -2.51
CA ASP A 46 5.37 -19.06 -1.24
C ASP A 46 6.13 -18.39 -0.08
N ALA A 47 5.91 -18.88 1.14
CA ALA A 47 6.61 -18.40 2.34
C ALA A 47 8.14 -18.64 2.32
N ALA A 48 8.68 -19.41 1.37
CA ALA A 48 10.12 -19.59 1.19
C ALA A 48 10.70 -18.64 0.12
N GLY A 49 9.85 -17.89 -0.59
CA GLY A 49 10.26 -17.00 -1.69
C GLY A 49 10.28 -17.65 -3.06
N ALA A 50 9.78 -18.89 -3.21
CA ALA A 50 9.68 -19.53 -4.52
C ALA A 50 8.42 -19.10 -5.27
N LYS A 51 8.55 -18.88 -6.58
CA LYS A 51 7.43 -18.60 -7.47
C LYS A 51 6.51 -19.83 -7.57
N VAL A 52 5.23 -19.64 -7.31
CA VAL A 52 4.21 -20.70 -7.43
C VAL A 52 3.38 -20.46 -8.69
N GLY A 53 3.43 -21.40 -9.63
CA GLY A 53 2.79 -21.26 -10.94
C GLY A 53 3.46 -20.22 -11.83
N THR A 54 2.83 -19.91 -12.95
CA THR A 54 3.28 -18.89 -13.91
C THR A 54 2.71 -17.53 -13.58
N GLU A 55 3.29 -16.49 -14.19
CA GLU A 55 2.65 -15.17 -14.20
C GLU A 55 1.28 -15.25 -14.85
N PHE A 56 0.37 -14.42 -14.38
CA PHE A 56 -1.00 -14.31 -14.89
C PHE A 56 -1.38 -12.85 -15.10
N VAL A 57 -2.25 -12.61 -16.08
CA VAL A 57 -2.81 -11.29 -16.35
C VAL A 57 -4.08 -11.13 -15.52
N VAL A 58 -4.20 -10.03 -14.79
CA VAL A 58 -5.35 -9.70 -13.93
C VAL A 58 -6.36 -8.85 -14.65
N SER A 59 -5.87 -7.86 -15.41
CA SER A 59 -6.70 -6.96 -16.21
C SER A 59 -7.20 -7.63 -17.48
N GLU A 60 -8.40 -7.28 -17.92
CA GLU A 60 -8.90 -7.72 -19.23
C GLU A 60 -8.50 -6.74 -20.33
N THR A 61 -8.33 -7.25 -21.56
CA THR A 61 -8.12 -6.39 -22.72
C THR A 61 -9.40 -5.61 -23.00
N THR A 62 -9.30 -4.29 -23.07
CA THR A 62 -10.41 -3.43 -23.47
C THR A 62 -10.60 -3.52 -24.99
N PRO A 63 -11.76 -3.97 -25.50
CA PRO A 63 -12.01 -3.97 -26.93
C PRO A 63 -11.90 -2.54 -27.49
N ASN A 64 -11.06 -2.35 -28.52
CA ASN A 64 -10.92 -1.10 -29.29
C ASN A 64 -10.35 0.12 -28.56
N GLY A 65 -9.60 -0.05 -27.45
CA GLY A 65 -9.04 1.09 -26.73
C GLY A 65 -7.64 0.87 -26.18
N ASN A 66 -6.77 1.86 -26.44
CA ASN A 66 -5.51 1.94 -25.74
C ASN A 66 -5.77 2.52 -24.33
N THR A 67 -5.56 1.69 -23.31
CA THR A 67 -5.87 1.99 -21.91
C THR A 67 -4.65 1.69 -21.06
N ASN A 68 -4.14 2.71 -20.37
CA ASN A 68 -3.07 2.53 -19.40
C ASN A 68 -3.65 2.06 -18.07
N ARG A 69 -3.03 1.06 -17.43
CA ARG A 69 -3.47 0.51 -16.14
C ARG A 69 -2.41 0.75 -15.10
N ARG A 70 -2.79 1.41 -14.02
CA ARG A 70 -1.83 1.90 -13.02
C ARG A 70 -2.33 1.66 -11.61
N TRP A 71 -1.37 1.63 -10.70
CA TRP A 71 -1.60 1.61 -9.26
C TRP A 71 -2.45 0.43 -8.78
N PRO A 72 -2.06 -0.83 -9.10
CA PRO A 72 -2.78 -1.96 -8.53
C PRO A 72 -2.68 -1.94 -7.00
N PHE A 73 -3.72 -2.38 -6.31
CA PHE A 73 -3.71 -2.63 -4.87
C PHE A 73 -4.56 -3.86 -4.59
N LEU A 74 -4.23 -4.67 -3.59
CA LEU A 74 -5.06 -5.80 -3.21
C LEU A 74 -5.15 -5.98 -1.70
N ASP A 75 -6.24 -6.62 -1.28
CA ASP A 75 -6.44 -7.14 0.07
C ASP A 75 -7.23 -8.45 0.00
N SER A 76 -6.92 -9.40 0.88
CA SER A 76 -7.38 -10.78 0.86
C SER A 76 -8.09 -11.14 2.15
N VAL A 77 -9.20 -11.87 2.02
CA VAL A 77 -10.01 -12.34 3.14
C VAL A 77 -10.49 -13.76 2.88
N ALA A 78 -10.05 -14.69 3.74
CA ALA A 78 -10.31 -16.12 3.60
C ALA A 78 -9.88 -16.66 2.22
N LEU A 79 -10.84 -16.93 1.34
CA LEU A 79 -10.61 -17.38 -0.04
C LEU A 79 -10.77 -16.25 -1.07
N ASN A 80 -11.32 -15.10 -0.68
CA ASN A 80 -11.47 -13.96 -1.57
C ASN A 80 -10.19 -13.12 -1.59
N THR A 81 -9.84 -12.63 -2.76
CA THR A 81 -8.91 -11.50 -2.91
C THR A 81 -9.58 -10.45 -3.79
N PHE A 82 -9.48 -9.19 -3.38
CA PHE A 82 -9.99 -8.06 -4.14
C PHE A 82 -8.82 -7.23 -4.61
N ALA A 83 -8.71 -7.04 -5.92
CA ALA A 83 -7.70 -6.19 -6.54
C ALA A 83 -8.36 -4.96 -7.15
N THR A 84 -7.75 -3.79 -7.01
CA THR A 84 -8.21 -2.56 -7.64
C THR A 84 -7.07 -1.84 -8.36
N TRP A 85 -7.38 -1.13 -9.45
CA TRP A 85 -6.44 -0.29 -10.19
C TRP A 85 -7.18 0.84 -10.90
N ILE A 86 -6.44 1.81 -11.45
CA ILE A 86 -6.96 2.83 -12.35
C ILE A 86 -6.80 2.37 -13.79
N GLU A 87 -7.89 2.42 -14.56
CA GLU A 87 -7.85 2.38 -16.01
C GLU A 87 -7.93 3.80 -16.56
N GLN A 88 -6.92 4.20 -17.34
CA GLN A 88 -6.81 5.51 -17.97
C GLN A 88 -6.74 5.36 -19.48
N PRO A 89 -7.90 5.39 -20.17
CA PRO A 89 -7.94 5.40 -21.62
C PRO A 89 -7.27 6.65 -22.22
N PHE A 90 -6.54 6.50 -23.32
CA PHE A 90 -5.83 7.62 -23.98
C PHE A 90 -6.21 7.84 -25.45
N ASN A 91 -7.29 7.20 -25.90
CA ASN A 91 -7.95 7.53 -27.18
C ASN A 91 -8.49 8.97 -27.15
N GLN A 92 -8.64 9.64 -28.29
CA GLN A 92 -9.23 10.99 -28.36
C GLN A 92 -10.70 10.95 -28.82
N PRO A 93 -11.62 11.70 -28.18
CA PRO A 93 -11.44 12.43 -26.92
C PRO A 93 -11.22 11.45 -25.76
N PRO A 94 -10.36 11.75 -24.77
CA PRO A 94 -10.02 10.83 -23.69
C PRO A 94 -11.28 10.40 -22.95
N PRO A 95 -11.62 9.09 -22.95
CA PRO A 95 -12.57 8.56 -22.00
C PRO A 95 -12.08 8.87 -20.58
N THR A 96 -13.01 9.14 -19.67
CA THR A 96 -12.68 9.44 -18.28
C THR A 96 -12.00 8.24 -17.62
N PRO A 97 -10.92 8.46 -16.84
CA PRO A 97 -10.32 7.38 -16.07
C PRO A 97 -11.33 6.80 -15.07
N VAL A 98 -11.18 5.52 -14.77
CA VAL A 98 -12.06 4.79 -13.84
C VAL A 98 -11.24 3.93 -12.88
N VAL A 99 -11.76 3.73 -11.67
CA VAL A 99 -11.29 2.73 -10.73
C VAL A 99 -12.01 1.43 -11.05
N VAL A 100 -11.25 0.35 -11.21
CA VAL A 100 -11.78 -0.98 -11.48
C VAL A 100 -11.53 -1.88 -10.27
N LEU A 101 -12.48 -2.75 -9.98
CA LEU A 101 -12.38 -3.84 -9.02
C LEU A 101 -12.38 -5.17 -9.77
N ARG A 102 -11.47 -6.07 -9.38
CA ARG A 102 -11.43 -7.46 -9.83
C ARG A 102 -11.36 -8.37 -8.64
N ARG A 103 -12.13 -9.45 -8.68
CA ARG A 103 -12.18 -10.45 -7.63
C ARG A 103 -11.39 -11.70 -8.05
N PHE A 104 -10.76 -12.30 -7.06
CA PHE A 104 -10.29 -13.67 -7.09
C PHE A 104 -11.04 -14.48 -6.05
N PHE A 105 -11.22 -15.76 -6.33
CA PHE A 105 -11.68 -16.75 -5.38
C PHE A 105 -10.73 -17.94 -5.43
N ASP A 106 -10.21 -18.31 -4.27
CA ASP A 106 -9.23 -19.39 -4.12
C ASP A 106 -8.00 -19.18 -5.02
N GLY A 107 -7.54 -17.94 -5.06
CA GLY A 107 -6.44 -17.48 -5.91
C GLY A 107 -6.79 -17.33 -7.40
N GLN A 108 -7.91 -17.85 -7.91
CA GLN A 108 -8.27 -17.78 -9.33
C GLN A 108 -9.17 -16.57 -9.63
N LEU A 109 -9.08 -16.00 -10.83
CA LEU A 109 -9.97 -14.91 -11.24
C LEU A 109 -11.44 -15.34 -11.14
N ALA A 110 -12.29 -14.49 -10.55
CA ALA A 110 -13.70 -14.78 -10.31
C ALA A 110 -14.59 -13.62 -10.76
N GLY A 111 -15.45 -13.88 -11.75
CA GLY A 111 -16.32 -12.86 -12.35
C GLY A 111 -15.58 -11.84 -13.23
N SER A 112 -16.31 -10.95 -13.89
CA SER A 112 -15.76 -9.85 -14.72
C SER A 112 -15.28 -8.66 -13.86
N PRO A 113 -14.39 -7.79 -14.38
CA PRO A 113 -14.01 -6.57 -13.67
C PRO A 113 -15.21 -5.63 -13.58
N VAL A 114 -15.30 -4.87 -12.48
CA VAL A 114 -16.42 -3.97 -12.19
C VAL A 114 -15.89 -2.55 -12.04
N GLN A 115 -16.54 -1.58 -12.69
CA GLN A 115 -16.25 -0.17 -12.44
C GLN A 115 -16.74 0.24 -11.04
N VAL A 116 -15.84 0.85 -10.27
CA VAL A 116 -16.09 1.23 -8.89
C VAL A 116 -16.80 2.57 -8.79
N ASN A 117 -16.27 3.60 -9.42
CA ASN A 117 -16.76 4.99 -9.32
C ASN A 117 -17.91 5.27 -10.29
N THR A 118 -18.84 6.15 -9.91
CA THR A 118 -19.84 6.74 -10.81
C THR A 118 -19.37 8.07 -11.38
N ASP A 119 -18.74 8.90 -10.55
CA ASP A 119 -18.24 10.23 -10.93
C ASP A 119 -16.77 10.19 -11.38
N SER A 120 -16.27 11.32 -11.90
CA SER A 120 -14.87 11.45 -12.31
C SER A 120 -13.90 11.17 -11.15
N ILE A 121 -12.71 10.66 -11.49
CA ILE A 121 -11.62 10.42 -10.55
C ILE A 121 -10.39 11.25 -10.91
N ASP A 122 -9.49 11.38 -9.96
CA ASP A 122 -8.14 11.86 -10.21
C ASP A 122 -7.18 10.67 -10.39
N PRO A 123 -6.69 10.42 -11.62
CA PRO A 123 -5.86 9.25 -11.91
C PRO A 123 -4.43 9.37 -11.35
N GLU A 124 -4.02 10.53 -10.83
CA GLU A 124 -2.69 10.70 -10.23
C GLU A 124 -2.57 10.00 -8.87
N PHE A 125 -3.70 9.79 -8.18
CA PHE A 125 -3.72 9.25 -6.82
C PHE A 125 -4.19 7.80 -6.79
N PRO A 126 -3.39 6.87 -6.24
CA PRO A 126 -3.74 5.45 -6.18
C PRO A 126 -5.07 5.18 -5.44
N PRO A 127 -5.91 4.25 -5.94
CA PRO A 127 -6.98 3.68 -5.14
C PRO A 127 -6.40 2.68 -4.11
N THR A 128 -7.17 2.44 -3.06
CA THR A 128 -6.87 1.39 -2.08
C THR A 128 -8.12 0.55 -1.84
N VAL A 129 -7.93 -0.68 -1.41
CA VAL A 129 -9.01 -1.60 -1.03
C VAL A 129 -8.68 -2.19 0.33
N THR A 130 -9.69 -2.37 1.17
CA THR A 130 -9.57 -3.24 2.34
C THR A 130 -10.70 -4.28 2.36
N ARG A 131 -10.41 -5.45 2.90
CA ARG A 131 -11.40 -6.47 3.22
C ARG A 131 -12.39 -5.98 4.27
N MET A 132 -13.59 -6.55 4.26
CA MET A 132 -14.65 -6.23 5.21
C MET A 132 -15.09 -7.48 5.99
N ILE A 133 -15.69 -7.28 7.16
CA ILE A 133 -16.09 -8.37 8.08
C ILE A 133 -17.15 -9.33 7.53
N ASP A 134 -17.88 -8.93 6.48
CA ASP A 134 -18.83 -9.77 5.77
C ASP A 134 -18.19 -10.63 4.67
N GLY A 135 -16.87 -10.53 4.49
CA GLY A 135 -16.13 -11.18 3.41
C GLY A 135 -16.11 -10.39 2.10
N GLY A 136 -16.72 -9.20 2.08
CA GLY A 136 -16.66 -8.25 0.97
C GLY A 136 -15.42 -7.34 1.05
N CYS A 137 -15.49 -6.19 0.39
CA CYS A 137 -14.44 -5.19 0.44
C CYS A 137 -14.97 -3.74 0.42
N LEU A 138 -14.13 -2.80 0.81
CA LEU A 138 -14.34 -1.37 0.68
C LEU A 138 -13.21 -0.79 -0.16
N VAL A 139 -13.56 -0.17 -1.29
CA VAL A 139 -12.60 0.52 -2.17
C VAL A 139 -12.66 2.01 -1.87
N THR A 140 -11.51 2.65 -1.70
CA THR A 140 -11.38 4.10 -1.46
C THR A 140 -10.52 4.73 -2.55
N TRP A 141 -10.92 5.91 -3.05
CA TRP A 141 -10.20 6.63 -4.11
C TRP A 141 -10.29 8.15 -3.96
N THR A 142 -9.51 8.86 -4.79
CA THR A 142 -9.59 10.31 -4.94
C THR A 142 -10.43 10.67 -6.17
N GLY A 143 -11.51 11.40 -5.97
CA GLY A 143 -12.42 11.92 -6.99
C GLY A 143 -11.82 13.09 -7.78
N GLY A 144 -12.40 13.35 -8.96
CA GLY A 144 -11.88 14.33 -9.93
C GLY A 144 -12.32 15.79 -9.68
N GLY A 145 -13.22 16.05 -8.73
CA GLY A 145 -13.61 17.41 -8.36
C GLY A 145 -12.53 18.17 -7.58
N ASP A 146 -12.68 19.47 -7.38
CA ASP A 146 -11.64 20.31 -6.74
C ASP A 146 -11.63 20.22 -5.20
N GLN A 147 -12.76 19.83 -4.61
CA GLN A 147 -12.95 19.78 -3.15
C GLN A 147 -13.69 18.50 -2.74
N LYS A 148 -13.59 18.13 -1.45
CA LYS A 148 -14.29 16.96 -0.86
C LYS A 148 -14.12 15.69 -1.71
N ARG A 149 -12.86 15.41 -2.04
CA ARG A 149 -12.47 14.46 -3.09
C ARG A 149 -12.41 13.00 -2.63
N ILE A 150 -12.47 12.71 -1.34
CA ILE A 150 -12.23 11.35 -0.84
C ILE A 150 -13.55 10.58 -0.88
N ARG A 151 -13.56 9.47 -1.62
CA ARG A 151 -14.74 8.65 -1.88
C ARG A 151 -14.47 7.20 -1.51
N ALA A 152 -15.52 6.47 -1.15
CA ALA A 152 -15.45 5.04 -0.93
C ALA A 152 -16.72 4.32 -1.44
N GLN A 153 -16.59 3.03 -1.76
CA GLN A 153 -17.70 2.17 -2.19
C GLN A 153 -17.50 0.77 -1.62
N ARG A 154 -18.54 0.26 -0.94
CA ARG A 154 -18.54 -1.10 -0.42
C ARG A 154 -19.04 -2.08 -1.49
N PHE A 155 -18.48 -3.28 -1.45
CA PHE A 155 -18.86 -4.42 -2.29
C PHE A 155 -19.12 -5.65 -1.43
N SER A 156 -20.08 -6.47 -1.86
CA SER A 156 -20.36 -7.79 -1.29
C SER A 156 -19.21 -8.77 -1.59
N PRO A 157 -19.16 -9.94 -0.93
CA PRO A 157 -18.20 -10.99 -1.24
C PRO A 157 -18.20 -11.41 -2.71
N GLU A 158 -19.33 -11.28 -3.41
CA GLU A 158 -19.50 -11.60 -4.83
C GLU A 158 -19.12 -10.44 -5.77
N GLY A 159 -18.61 -9.33 -5.23
CA GLY A 159 -18.20 -8.17 -6.01
C GLY A 159 -19.34 -7.26 -6.48
N GLN A 160 -20.52 -7.34 -5.84
CA GLN A 160 -21.65 -6.44 -6.14
C GLN A 160 -21.60 -5.19 -5.27
N LYS A 161 -21.93 -4.02 -5.82
CA LYS A 161 -22.02 -2.78 -5.02
C LYS A 161 -23.02 -2.96 -3.88
N ALA A 162 -22.59 -2.69 -2.65
CA ALA A 162 -23.42 -2.72 -1.46
C ALA A 162 -23.66 -1.29 -0.97
N GLY A 163 -24.84 -0.74 -1.26
CA GLY A 163 -25.19 0.66 -0.94
C GLY A 163 -24.61 1.67 -1.93
N SER A 164 -24.79 2.96 -1.60
CA SER A 164 -24.29 4.09 -2.39
C SER A 164 -22.83 4.42 -2.08
N GLU A 165 -22.21 5.20 -2.97
CA GLU A 165 -20.88 5.77 -2.72
C GLU A 165 -20.89 6.69 -1.50
N ILE A 166 -19.82 6.65 -0.73
CA ILE A 166 -19.64 7.37 0.53
C ILE A 166 -18.77 8.61 0.27
N ALA A 167 -19.27 9.78 0.66
CA ALA A 167 -18.48 11.00 0.77
C ALA A 167 -17.69 10.97 2.09
N VAL A 168 -16.38 10.67 2.00
CA VAL A 168 -15.57 10.40 3.19
C VAL A 168 -15.22 11.69 3.92
N ASN A 169 -14.84 12.74 3.21
CA ASN A 169 -14.45 14.02 3.78
C ASN A 169 -15.54 15.07 3.66
N THR A 170 -15.61 15.94 4.66
CA THR A 170 -16.61 17.00 4.78
C THR A 170 -15.99 18.39 4.66
N THR A 171 -14.70 18.54 4.97
CA THR A 171 -14.01 19.83 4.88
C THR A 171 -13.70 20.19 3.43
N GLU A 172 -13.93 21.45 3.07
CA GLU A 172 -13.55 22.04 1.78
C GLU A 172 -12.03 22.24 1.74
N ALA A 173 -11.35 21.41 0.95
CA ALA A 173 -9.95 21.55 0.60
C ALA A 173 -9.62 20.61 -0.56
N PHE A 174 -8.43 20.77 -1.15
CA PHE A 174 -7.87 19.80 -2.09
C PHE A 174 -7.27 18.57 -1.36
N HIS A 175 -8.04 17.49 -1.26
CA HIS A 175 -7.64 16.25 -0.57
C HIS A 175 -7.11 15.19 -1.56
N ARG A 176 -6.16 14.36 -1.12
CA ARG A 176 -5.48 13.35 -1.95
C ARG A 176 -4.97 12.17 -1.11
N ASN A 177 -4.37 11.16 -1.77
CA ASN A 177 -3.70 10.02 -1.12
C ASN A 177 -4.60 9.25 -0.13
N ALA A 178 -5.81 8.89 -0.56
CA ALA A 178 -6.73 8.12 0.27
C ALA A 178 -6.22 6.70 0.54
N ALA A 179 -6.30 6.26 1.78
CA ALA A 179 -5.98 4.89 2.21
C ALA A 179 -6.97 4.41 3.26
N VAL A 180 -7.26 3.12 3.27
CA VAL A 180 -8.26 2.52 4.16
C VAL A 180 -7.71 1.26 4.84
N THR A 181 -8.16 1.02 6.07
CA THR A 181 -7.89 -0.25 6.78
C THR A 181 -9.08 -0.65 7.65
N LEU A 182 -9.37 -1.96 7.70
CA LEU A 182 -10.38 -2.55 8.57
C LEU A 182 -9.84 -2.71 9.99
N LEU A 183 -10.53 -2.14 10.98
CA LEU A 183 -10.22 -2.27 12.40
C LEU A 183 -10.73 -3.60 12.97
N SER A 184 -10.19 -4.03 14.10
CA SER A 184 -10.50 -5.35 14.69
C SER A 184 -11.92 -5.48 15.24
N ASP A 185 -12.61 -4.36 15.48
CA ASP A 185 -14.02 -4.31 15.87
C ASP A 185 -15.00 -4.34 14.68
N GLY A 186 -14.48 -4.33 13.45
CA GLY A 186 -15.25 -4.34 12.21
C GLY A 186 -15.62 -2.96 11.66
N ASP A 187 -15.28 -1.89 12.38
CA ASP A 187 -15.28 -0.54 11.85
C ASP A 187 -14.05 -0.36 10.92
N TYR A 188 -13.99 0.75 10.17
CA TYR A 188 -12.86 1.01 9.28
C TYR A 188 -12.38 2.46 9.39
N ALA A 189 -11.07 2.65 9.27
CA ALA A 189 -10.44 3.96 9.26
C ALA A 189 -10.04 4.32 7.83
N ILE A 190 -10.45 5.50 7.36
CA ILE A 190 -9.98 6.09 6.11
C ILE A 190 -9.10 7.28 6.44
N ALA A 191 -7.87 7.27 5.95
CA ALA A 191 -6.88 8.30 6.08
C ALA A 191 -6.58 8.96 4.72
N TRP A 192 -6.27 10.24 4.71
CA TRP A 192 -5.93 11.00 3.51
C TRP A 192 -5.03 12.19 3.84
N THR A 193 -4.47 12.80 2.79
CA THR A 193 -3.68 14.02 2.89
C THR A 193 -4.53 15.23 2.50
N ASN A 194 -4.65 16.20 3.40
CA ASN A 194 -5.13 17.54 3.11
C ASN A 194 -4.00 18.35 2.43
N GLY A 195 -4.19 18.70 1.16
CA GLY A 195 -3.20 19.36 0.33
C GLY A 195 -2.96 20.84 0.65
N GLU A 196 -3.81 21.46 1.45
CA GLU A 196 -3.77 22.90 1.79
C GLU A 196 -3.27 23.16 3.23
N ALA A 197 -2.74 22.15 3.91
CA ALA A 197 -2.29 22.29 5.30
C ALA A 197 -1.03 23.19 5.42
N VAL A 198 -1.24 24.48 5.73
CA VAL A 198 -0.17 25.41 6.13
C VAL A 198 0.22 25.13 7.58
N GLY A 199 1.50 24.84 7.84
CA GLY A 199 2.03 24.72 9.21
C GLY A 199 2.23 23.29 9.77
N GLY A 200 2.10 22.25 8.93
CA GLY A 200 2.26 20.85 9.34
C GLY A 200 0.92 20.16 9.67
N GLY A 201 0.87 18.83 9.60
CA GLY A 201 -0.36 18.08 9.84
C GLY A 201 -1.24 17.86 8.60
N GLY A 202 -0.67 17.32 7.52
CA GLY A 202 -1.41 17.00 6.31
C GLY A 202 -2.30 15.75 6.44
N LEU A 203 -1.96 14.82 7.34
CA LEU A 203 -2.78 13.63 7.58
C LEU A 203 -4.09 14.01 8.27
N VAL A 204 -5.19 13.55 7.69
CA VAL A 204 -6.53 13.57 8.27
C VAL A 204 -7.08 12.15 8.19
N TYR A 205 -7.88 11.73 9.16
CA TYR A 205 -8.60 10.47 9.06
C TYR A 205 -9.99 10.55 9.69
N ARG A 206 -10.83 9.58 9.35
CA ARG A 206 -12.13 9.33 9.97
C ARG A 206 -12.33 7.85 10.18
N VAL A 207 -13.06 7.51 11.24
CA VAL A 207 -13.53 6.14 11.49
C VAL A 207 -15.00 6.07 11.11
N PHE A 208 -15.39 4.98 10.47
CA PHE A 208 -16.75 4.70 10.07
C PHE A 208 -17.15 3.31 10.56
N GLY A 209 -18.43 3.18 10.90
CA GLY A 209 -19.06 1.89 11.10
C GLY A 209 -19.08 1.08 9.82
N PHE A 210 -19.20 -0.24 9.94
CA PHE A 210 -19.36 -1.16 8.81
C PHE A 210 -20.47 -0.75 7.80
N ASP A 211 -21.50 -0.05 8.27
CA ASP A 211 -22.62 0.46 7.46
C ASP A 211 -22.32 1.77 6.72
N GLY A 212 -21.14 2.36 6.93
CA GLY A 212 -20.74 3.65 6.37
C GLY A 212 -21.11 4.86 7.22
N THR A 213 -21.66 4.67 8.42
CA THR A 213 -21.93 5.78 9.33
C THR A 213 -20.64 6.30 9.97
N PRO A 214 -20.35 7.61 9.95
CA PRO A 214 -19.16 8.12 10.59
C PRO A 214 -19.25 7.96 12.11
N ARG A 215 -18.20 7.39 12.71
CA ARG A 215 -18.00 7.31 14.17
C ARG A 215 -17.26 8.51 14.71
N THR A 216 -16.47 9.16 13.87
CA THR A 216 -15.70 10.36 14.21
C THR A 216 -15.94 11.47 13.21
N ASP A 217 -15.73 12.70 13.68
CA ASP A 217 -15.40 13.82 12.81
C ASP A 217 -14.02 13.63 12.17
N GLU A 218 -13.60 14.55 11.31
CA GLU A 218 -12.26 14.58 10.74
C GLU A 218 -11.20 14.81 11.83
N VAL A 219 -10.40 13.78 12.13
CA VAL A 219 -9.34 13.82 13.14
C VAL A 219 -8.01 14.22 12.47
N ARG A 220 -7.28 15.13 13.11
CA ARG A 220 -5.98 15.65 12.63
C ARG A 220 -4.89 15.36 13.65
N PRO A 221 -4.12 14.27 13.50
CA PRO A 221 -3.08 13.89 14.47
C PRO A 221 -1.79 14.73 14.37
N ASN A 222 -1.80 15.83 13.61
CA ASN A 222 -0.62 16.68 13.36
C ASN A 222 0.57 15.92 12.74
N ILE A 223 0.28 15.01 11.81
CA ILE A 223 1.28 14.22 11.07
C ILE A 223 1.38 14.74 9.64
N SER A 224 2.60 14.94 9.13
CA SER A 224 2.89 15.29 7.74
C SER A 224 3.60 14.14 7.01
N GLY A 225 3.74 14.23 5.69
CA GLY A 225 4.49 13.24 4.92
C GLY A 225 3.77 11.91 4.68
N PHE A 226 2.45 11.88 4.87
CA PHE A 226 1.62 10.73 4.55
C PHE A 226 1.41 10.60 3.03
N SER A 227 1.60 9.39 2.51
CA SER A 227 1.53 9.06 1.07
C SER A 227 0.37 8.13 0.69
N GLY A 228 -0.45 7.70 1.65
CA GLY A 228 -1.61 6.83 1.37
C GLY A 228 -1.23 5.36 1.17
N ARG A 229 -0.90 4.99 -0.07
CA ARG A 229 -0.70 3.60 -0.51
C ARG A 229 0.38 2.88 0.30
N SER A 230 0.10 1.64 0.70
CA SER A 230 0.96 0.79 1.54
C SER A 230 1.30 1.38 2.93
N ALA A 231 0.75 2.53 3.30
CA ALA A 231 1.19 3.30 4.46
C ALA A 231 0.18 3.29 5.63
N VAL A 232 -0.80 2.37 5.61
CA VAL A 232 -1.77 2.19 6.70
C VAL A 232 -2.00 0.69 6.92
N THR A 233 -2.03 0.26 8.18
CA THR A 233 -2.44 -1.10 8.55
C THR A 233 -3.07 -1.13 9.94
N ALA A 234 -4.13 -1.92 10.12
CA ALA A 234 -4.77 -2.11 11.42
C ALA A 234 -4.04 -3.17 12.27
N LEU A 235 -4.11 -3.00 13.58
CA LEU A 235 -3.62 -3.96 14.57
C LEU A 235 -4.80 -4.70 15.19
N ASP A 236 -4.54 -5.90 15.71
CA ASP A 236 -5.56 -6.76 16.34
C ASP A 236 -6.08 -6.23 17.68
N ASN A 237 -5.45 -5.20 18.24
CA ASN A 237 -5.84 -4.51 19.47
C ASN A 237 -6.76 -3.29 19.25
N GLY A 238 -7.26 -3.07 18.03
CA GLY A 238 -8.19 -1.97 17.69
C GLY A 238 -7.49 -0.66 17.29
N ARG A 239 -6.16 -0.61 17.37
CA ARG A 239 -5.35 0.52 16.88
C ARG A 239 -5.04 0.34 15.40
N PHE A 240 -4.55 1.40 14.77
CA PHE A 240 -3.95 1.32 13.45
C PHE A 240 -2.64 2.07 13.40
N VAL A 241 -1.79 1.71 12.45
CA VAL A 241 -0.49 2.33 12.23
C VAL A 241 -0.53 3.06 10.91
N VAL A 242 0.00 4.28 10.91
CA VAL A 242 0.31 5.03 9.70
C VAL A 242 1.82 5.15 9.54
N ALA A 243 2.30 4.97 8.32
CA ALA A 243 3.67 5.29 7.98
C ALA A 243 3.74 6.62 7.22
N HIS A 244 4.73 7.43 7.55
CA HIS A 244 4.93 8.73 6.92
C HIS A 244 6.41 9.08 6.82
N ILE A 245 6.72 10.01 5.93
CA ILE A 245 8.08 10.52 5.72
C ILE A 245 8.22 11.88 6.39
N LYS A 246 9.02 11.92 7.46
CA LYS A 246 9.40 13.18 8.10
C LYS A 246 10.63 13.75 7.41
N SER A 247 10.56 15.00 6.98
CA SER A 247 11.67 15.73 6.38
C SER A 247 12.29 16.71 7.38
N THR A 248 13.57 17.01 7.20
CA THR A 248 14.26 18.10 7.90
C THR A 248 14.76 19.12 6.88
N VAL A 249 15.99 19.61 7.03
CA VAL A 249 16.62 20.51 6.06
C VAL A 249 17.22 19.69 4.91
N GLU A 250 17.51 20.34 3.80
CA GLU A 250 18.29 19.73 2.72
C GLU A 250 19.75 19.55 3.15
N SER A 251 20.41 18.53 2.61
CA SER A 251 21.86 18.38 2.76
C SER A 251 22.61 19.48 1.98
N PRO A 252 23.93 19.64 2.17
CA PRO A 252 24.74 20.54 1.35
C PRO A 252 24.69 20.25 -0.16
N LEU A 253 24.22 19.07 -0.56
CA LEU A 253 24.02 18.67 -1.95
C LEU A 253 22.61 18.98 -2.49
N GLY A 254 21.74 19.61 -1.69
CA GLY A 254 20.35 19.87 -2.06
C GLY A 254 19.47 18.62 -2.03
N VAL A 255 19.91 17.55 -1.37
CA VAL A 255 19.12 16.31 -1.23
C VAL A 255 18.26 16.40 0.04
N PRO A 256 16.94 16.17 -0.03
CA PRO A 256 16.08 16.20 1.15
C PRO A 256 16.54 15.17 2.20
N GLN A 257 16.81 15.62 3.44
CA GLN A 257 17.14 14.70 4.54
C GLN A 257 15.85 14.24 5.24
N THR A 258 15.55 12.95 5.13
CA THR A 258 14.24 12.41 5.51
C THR A 258 14.36 11.11 6.31
N THR A 259 13.32 10.79 7.09
CA THR A 259 13.19 9.49 7.73
C THR A 259 11.77 8.94 7.62
N ALA A 260 11.64 7.63 7.41
CA ALA A 260 10.39 6.94 7.62
C ALA A 260 10.04 6.90 9.11
N VAL A 261 8.75 7.02 9.43
CA VAL A 261 8.20 6.99 10.78
C VAL A 261 6.95 6.12 10.78
N ALA A 262 6.85 5.17 11.70
CA ALA A 262 5.59 4.50 12.02
C ALA A 262 4.95 5.22 13.21
N THR A 263 3.65 5.54 13.11
CA THR A 263 2.87 6.16 14.18
C THR A 263 1.65 5.32 14.47
N VAL A 264 1.56 4.86 15.72
CA VAL A 264 0.44 4.08 16.22
C VAL A 264 -0.63 5.04 16.71
N ILE A 265 -1.83 4.90 16.17
CA ILE A 265 -2.99 5.73 16.46
C ILE A 265 -4.05 4.86 17.13
N ASP A 266 -4.57 5.36 18.25
CA ASP A 266 -5.76 4.82 18.86
C ASP A 266 -6.97 5.60 18.33
N PRO A 267 -7.81 5.01 17.47
CA PRO A 267 -9.00 5.69 16.96
C PRO A 267 -10.04 5.95 18.06
N SER A 268 -9.98 5.23 19.18
CA SER A 268 -10.89 5.45 20.31
C SER A 268 -10.52 6.71 21.10
N GLY A 269 -11.47 7.26 21.87
CA GLY A 269 -11.18 8.34 22.81
C GLY A 269 -10.74 9.68 22.21
N GLY A 270 -11.12 9.97 20.95
CA GLY A 270 -10.79 11.24 20.28
C GLY A 270 -9.60 11.17 19.33
N GLY A 271 -9.03 9.98 19.10
CA GLY A 271 -8.17 9.74 17.95
C GLY A 271 -6.69 10.10 18.12
N GLY A 272 -6.12 9.75 19.27
CA GLY A 272 -4.78 10.17 19.69
C GLY A 272 -3.63 9.34 19.12
N VAL A 273 -2.48 9.99 18.94
CA VAL A 273 -1.20 9.30 18.73
C VAL A 273 -0.78 8.63 20.03
N VAL A 274 -0.62 7.31 20.00
CA VAL A 274 -0.17 6.51 21.15
C VAL A 274 1.35 6.58 21.26
N THR A 275 2.03 6.28 20.15
CA THR A 275 3.49 6.26 20.06
C THR A 275 3.94 6.41 18.62
N SER A 276 5.19 6.81 18.42
CA SER A 276 5.81 6.88 17.10
C SER A 276 7.30 6.63 17.19
N ALA A 277 7.90 6.07 16.15
CA ALA A 277 9.34 5.88 16.04
C ALA A 277 9.79 6.05 14.60
N SER A 278 10.97 6.64 14.45
CA SER A 278 11.60 6.80 13.16
C SER A 278 12.52 5.61 12.86
N ALA A 279 12.72 5.34 11.58
CA ALA A 279 13.75 4.44 11.07
C ALA A 279 15.19 4.85 11.46
N GLY A 280 15.37 5.93 12.21
CA GLY A 280 16.63 6.48 12.68
C GLY A 280 16.64 8.00 12.60
N SER A 281 17.82 8.59 12.74
CA SER A 281 18.01 10.01 12.43
C SER A 281 17.72 10.26 10.95
N PRO A 282 17.04 11.38 10.59
CA PRO A 282 16.91 11.81 9.21
C PRO A 282 18.22 12.40 8.64
N LYS A 283 19.16 12.82 9.49
CA LYS A 283 20.44 13.39 9.02
C LYS A 283 21.22 12.35 8.22
N HIS A 284 21.86 12.78 7.14
CA HIS A 284 22.71 11.96 6.27
C HIS A 284 21.95 10.92 5.43
N PHE A 285 20.62 10.85 5.54
CA PHE A 285 19.80 9.87 4.82
C PHE A 285 18.65 10.54 4.06
N HIS A 286 18.32 9.97 2.91
CA HIS A 286 17.10 10.19 2.18
C HIS A 286 16.29 8.90 2.20
N ARG A 287 15.22 8.88 2.99
CA ARG A 287 14.28 7.76 3.12
C ARG A 287 12.95 8.03 2.41
N THR A 288 12.46 7.04 1.67
CA THR A 288 11.22 7.12 0.88
C THR A 288 10.46 5.79 0.89
N SER A 289 9.31 5.76 0.21
CA SER A 289 8.52 4.55 -0.04
C SER A 289 8.26 3.71 1.22
N PRO A 290 7.62 4.27 2.26
CA PRO A 290 7.31 3.49 3.44
C PRO A 290 6.23 2.45 3.12
N ALA A 291 6.34 1.26 3.71
CA ALA A 291 5.33 0.20 3.62
C ALA A 291 5.09 -0.44 4.99
N LEU A 292 3.84 -0.82 5.25
CA LEU A 292 3.40 -1.48 6.47
C LEU A 292 2.72 -2.80 6.17
N THR A 293 2.90 -3.76 7.07
CA THR A 293 2.05 -4.96 7.14
C THR A 293 1.88 -5.39 8.60
N ALA A 294 0.66 -5.76 8.97
CA ALA A 294 0.32 -6.16 10.33
C ALA A 294 0.72 -7.61 10.62
N LEU A 295 1.01 -7.87 11.88
CA LEU A 295 1.31 -9.19 12.44
C LEU A 295 0.51 -9.40 13.73
N PRO A 296 0.27 -10.65 14.16
CA PRO A 296 -0.42 -10.93 15.40
C PRO A 296 0.28 -10.35 16.65
N GLY A 297 -0.52 -9.99 17.64
CA GLY A 297 -0.09 -9.49 18.95
C GLY A 297 0.32 -8.02 18.94
N GLY A 298 -0.40 -7.16 18.20
CA GLY A 298 -0.09 -5.74 18.06
C GLY A 298 1.23 -5.46 17.33
N ARG A 299 1.80 -6.44 16.62
CA ARG A 299 3.05 -6.32 15.87
C ARG A 299 2.81 -5.87 14.45
N PHE A 300 3.85 -5.31 13.84
CA PHE A 300 3.84 -4.95 12.42
C PHE A 300 5.28 -4.82 11.92
N VAL A 301 5.45 -4.85 10.60
CA VAL A 301 6.72 -4.50 9.97
C VAL A 301 6.61 -3.13 9.33
N LEU A 302 7.57 -2.25 9.63
CA LEU A 302 7.83 -1.04 8.87
C LEU A 302 8.98 -1.31 7.91
N ALA A 303 8.75 -1.08 6.62
CA ALA A 303 9.78 -1.14 5.59
C ALA A 303 9.90 0.22 4.88
N TRP A 304 11.08 0.53 4.35
CA TRP A 304 11.37 1.77 3.63
C TRP A 304 12.51 1.58 2.65
N VAL A 305 12.68 2.54 1.73
CA VAL A 305 13.90 2.69 0.93
C VAL A 305 14.77 3.76 1.58
N GLU A 306 16.08 3.53 1.73
CA GLU A 306 17.03 4.56 2.15
C GLU A 306 18.26 4.65 1.24
N GLU A 307 18.70 5.88 0.98
CA GLU A 307 19.99 6.19 0.36
C GLU A 307 20.69 7.29 1.17
N SER A 308 22.00 7.49 1.01
CA SER A 308 22.69 8.57 1.71
C SER A 308 22.36 9.91 1.04
N ALA A 309 22.14 10.95 1.86
CA ALA A 309 21.91 12.32 1.39
C ALA A 309 23.21 13.12 1.20
N ASP A 310 24.35 12.56 1.57
CA ASP A 310 25.66 13.26 1.60
C ASP A 310 26.54 12.95 0.39
N THR A 311 26.10 12.05 -0.49
CA THR A 311 26.82 11.66 -1.71
C THR A 311 25.82 11.23 -2.79
N PHE A 312 26.16 11.49 -4.06
CA PHE A 312 25.39 11.06 -5.22
C PHE A 312 25.65 9.59 -5.60
N GLU A 313 26.73 9.00 -5.11
CA GLU A 313 27.11 7.60 -5.38
C GLU A 313 26.59 6.70 -4.26
N THR A 314 25.27 6.59 -4.15
CA THR A 314 24.63 5.75 -3.13
C THR A 314 23.80 4.68 -3.80
N VAL A 315 23.74 3.52 -3.15
CA VAL A 315 22.85 2.44 -3.54
C VAL A 315 21.59 2.57 -2.66
N PRO A 316 20.42 2.92 -3.21
CA PRO A 316 19.17 2.86 -2.46
C PRO A 316 18.97 1.46 -1.92
N THR A 317 18.67 1.31 -0.64
CA THR A 317 18.51 0.00 0.00
C THR A 317 17.11 -0.12 0.56
N VAL A 318 16.47 -1.27 0.32
CA VAL A 318 15.23 -1.61 1.02
C VAL A 318 15.62 -2.11 2.39
N MET A 319 15.02 -1.50 3.40
CA MET A 319 15.25 -1.80 4.81
C MET A 319 13.93 -2.18 5.47
N ALA A 320 13.99 -2.96 6.55
CA ALA A 320 12.83 -3.31 7.34
C ALA A 320 13.15 -3.40 8.84
N GLN A 321 12.14 -3.14 9.66
CA GLN A 321 12.18 -3.23 11.12
C GLN A 321 10.92 -3.93 11.63
N LEU A 322 11.07 -4.89 12.54
CA LEU A 322 9.95 -5.41 13.32
C LEU A 322 9.61 -4.42 14.43
N CYS A 323 8.32 -4.15 14.57
CA CYS A 323 7.74 -3.20 15.51
C CYS A 323 6.54 -3.84 16.23
N SER A 324 6.11 -3.19 17.30
CA SER A 324 4.84 -3.42 17.99
C SER A 324 4.24 -2.09 18.43
N ASP A 325 2.98 -2.13 18.84
CA ASP A 325 2.24 -0.98 19.35
C ASP A 325 2.86 -0.32 20.61
N SER A 326 3.81 -0.98 21.26
CA SER A 326 4.47 -0.54 22.49
C SER A 326 6.00 -0.49 22.38
N GLN A 327 6.59 -1.30 21.51
CA GLN A 327 8.03 -1.31 21.22
C GLN A 327 8.26 -1.26 19.70
N LEU A 328 8.73 -0.12 19.20
CA LEU A 328 8.84 0.15 17.77
C LEU A 328 10.20 -0.22 17.16
N GLU A 329 11.15 -0.70 17.95
CA GLU A 329 12.41 -1.29 17.48
C GLU A 329 12.60 -2.65 18.18
N ILE A 330 12.11 -3.73 17.55
CA ILE A 330 12.29 -5.11 18.00
C ILE A 330 13.39 -5.75 17.17
N GLY A 331 14.57 -5.91 17.76
CA GLY A 331 15.74 -6.44 17.05
C GLY A 331 16.36 -5.43 16.08
N PRO A 332 17.41 -5.85 15.34
CA PRO A 332 18.11 -4.98 14.40
C PRO A 332 17.28 -4.67 13.15
N LYS A 333 17.59 -3.53 12.52
CA LYS A 333 17.14 -3.19 11.16
C LYS A 333 17.78 -4.15 10.17
N VAL A 334 17.00 -4.67 9.23
CA VAL A 334 17.44 -5.65 8.24
C VAL A 334 17.52 -5.01 6.87
N GLN A 335 18.66 -5.16 6.20
CA GLN A 335 18.78 -4.87 4.78
C GLN A 335 18.14 -5.99 3.96
N VAL A 336 17.13 -5.63 3.18
CA VAL A 336 16.27 -6.53 2.42
C VAL A 336 16.79 -6.69 1.01
N SER A 337 17.13 -5.59 0.33
CA SER A 337 17.60 -5.65 -1.07
C SER A 337 19.08 -5.99 -1.18
N SER A 338 19.47 -6.62 -2.27
CA SER A 338 20.87 -6.72 -2.69
C SER A 338 21.44 -5.35 -3.07
N GLY A 339 22.75 -5.16 -2.93
CA GLY A 339 23.44 -3.89 -3.19
C GLY A 339 23.63 -3.56 -4.68
N THR A 340 22.72 -3.95 -5.57
CA THR A 340 22.85 -3.64 -7.01
C THR A 340 22.59 -2.16 -7.28
N SER A 341 23.32 -1.59 -8.23
CA SER A 341 23.12 -0.23 -8.70
C SER A 341 21.73 -0.06 -9.34
N GLY A 342 21.10 1.09 -9.11
CA GLY A 342 19.74 1.37 -9.59
C GLY A 342 18.94 2.23 -8.62
N LYS A 343 17.69 2.54 -8.99
CA LYS A 343 16.72 3.22 -8.11
C LYS A 343 15.67 2.22 -7.60
N ARG A 344 15.18 2.44 -6.38
CA ARG A 344 14.18 1.57 -5.72
C ARG A 344 13.04 2.41 -5.18
N PHE A 345 11.80 2.03 -5.44
CA PHE A 345 10.62 2.79 -5.05
C PHE A 345 9.34 1.94 -5.10
N HIS A 346 8.21 2.51 -4.69
CA HIS A 346 6.89 1.85 -4.65
C HIS A 346 6.89 0.54 -3.84
N LEU A 347 7.42 0.60 -2.62
CA LEU A 347 7.48 -0.56 -1.72
C LEU A 347 6.08 -1.02 -1.29
N SER A 348 5.93 -2.32 -1.11
CA SER A 348 4.76 -2.98 -0.55
C SER A 348 5.20 -4.11 0.38
N ALA A 349 4.36 -4.44 1.35
CA ALA A 349 4.62 -5.44 2.38
C ALA A 349 3.37 -6.28 2.62
N ALA A 350 3.56 -7.60 2.73
CA ALA A 350 2.52 -8.57 3.05
C ALA A 350 3.03 -9.56 4.09
N ALA A 351 2.18 -9.98 5.02
CA ALA A 351 2.53 -10.92 6.08
C ALA A 351 1.65 -12.16 6.03
N VAL A 352 2.24 -13.33 6.27
CA VAL A 352 1.52 -14.59 6.41
C VAL A 352 1.89 -15.24 7.75
N PHE A 353 0.87 -15.69 8.48
CA PHE A 353 1.01 -16.16 9.87
C PHE A 353 -0.02 -17.27 10.22
N ALA A 354 -0.30 -18.17 9.27
CA ALA A 354 -1.38 -19.16 9.39
C ALA A 354 -0.97 -20.42 10.19
N GLY A 355 -1.67 -20.72 11.28
CA GLY A 355 -1.55 -21.99 12.00
C GLY A 355 -0.13 -22.30 12.46
N ASP A 356 0.40 -23.45 12.04
CA ASP A 356 1.77 -23.90 12.35
C ASP A 356 2.84 -23.32 11.41
N THR A 357 2.46 -22.51 10.41
CA THR A 357 3.45 -21.90 9.50
C THR A 357 4.18 -20.75 10.20
N PRO A 358 5.52 -20.72 10.14
CA PRO A 358 6.29 -19.61 10.69
C PRO A 358 5.86 -18.30 10.05
N GLU A 359 5.73 -17.26 10.88
CA GLU A 359 5.43 -15.92 10.40
C GLU A 359 6.48 -15.48 9.39
N SER A 360 6.02 -15.06 8.22
CA SER A 360 6.85 -14.63 7.12
C SER A 360 6.31 -13.34 6.52
N VAL A 361 7.21 -12.46 6.11
CA VAL A 361 6.86 -11.17 5.48
C VAL A 361 7.49 -11.10 4.10
N PHE A 362 6.67 -10.87 3.09
CA PHE A 362 7.11 -10.60 1.73
C PHE A 362 7.13 -9.09 1.49
N LEU A 363 8.29 -8.59 1.08
CA LEU A 363 8.48 -7.22 0.63
C LEU A 363 8.71 -7.21 -0.87
N SER A 364 8.04 -6.31 -1.59
CA SER A 364 8.20 -6.13 -3.03
C SER A 364 8.36 -4.67 -3.40
N TRP A 365 9.19 -4.36 -4.39
CA TRP A 365 9.48 -3.00 -4.84
C TRP A 365 9.74 -2.95 -6.35
N THR A 366 9.58 -1.76 -6.92
CA THR A 366 10.11 -1.46 -8.25
C THR A 366 11.60 -1.22 -8.15
N ASP A 367 12.37 -1.96 -8.93
CA ASP A 367 13.82 -1.87 -9.08
C ASP A 367 14.13 -1.37 -10.50
N MET A 368 14.72 -0.19 -10.60
CA MET A 368 15.06 0.49 -11.85
C MET A 368 16.55 0.37 -12.11
N ALA A 369 16.93 -0.31 -13.18
CA ALA A 369 18.32 -0.41 -13.62
C ALA A 369 18.84 0.96 -14.10
N ALA A 370 20.16 1.11 -14.21
CA ALA A 370 20.78 2.36 -14.69
C ALA A 370 20.30 2.79 -16.10
N GLY A 371 19.82 1.86 -16.92
CA GLY A 371 19.23 2.13 -18.24
C GLY A 371 17.78 2.63 -18.22
N GLY A 372 17.13 2.70 -17.05
CA GLY A 372 15.76 3.18 -16.88
C GLY A 372 14.68 2.08 -16.90
N ASP A 373 15.01 0.88 -17.39
CA ASP A 373 14.09 -0.27 -17.34
C ASP A 373 13.79 -0.66 -15.89
N THR A 374 12.53 -0.97 -15.63
CA THR A 374 12.02 -1.31 -14.31
C THR A 374 11.59 -2.77 -14.22
N THR A 375 11.87 -3.39 -13.08
CA THR A 375 11.45 -4.76 -12.73
C THR A 375 10.83 -4.77 -11.34
N ILE A 376 10.07 -5.81 -11.04
CA ILE A 376 9.58 -6.06 -9.68
C ILE A 376 10.54 -7.03 -9.01
N ARG A 377 11.14 -6.58 -7.91
CA ARG A 377 11.92 -7.46 -7.03
C ARG A 377 11.19 -7.67 -5.73
N GLY A 378 11.51 -8.77 -5.07
CA GLY A 378 10.99 -9.06 -3.77
C GLY A 378 11.88 -9.98 -2.95
N ARG A 379 11.58 -10.05 -1.66
CA ARG A 379 12.25 -10.94 -0.70
C ARG A 379 11.28 -11.34 0.39
N VAL A 380 11.36 -12.60 0.80
CA VAL A 380 10.66 -13.09 1.99
C VAL A 380 11.61 -13.08 3.18
N LEU A 381 11.15 -12.53 4.30
CA LEU A 381 11.83 -12.47 5.58
C LEU A 381 11.10 -13.39 6.56
N GLY A 382 11.85 -14.15 7.35
CA GLY A 382 11.30 -14.91 8.47
C GLY A 382 11.30 -14.08 9.75
N LEU A 383 10.42 -14.40 10.68
CA LEU A 383 10.39 -13.78 12.01
C LEU A 383 10.88 -14.74 13.09
N GLY A 384 11.67 -14.20 14.03
CA GLY A 384 12.11 -14.92 15.21
C GLY A 384 12.07 -14.04 16.47
N PRO A 385 12.36 -14.60 17.66
CA PRO A 385 12.32 -13.86 18.93
C PRO A 385 13.21 -12.61 18.96
N GLY A 386 14.27 -12.60 18.13
CA GLY A 386 15.22 -11.50 18.03
C GLY A 386 14.92 -10.47 16.93
N GLY A 387 13.78 -10.55 16.25
CA GLY A 387 13.40 -9.63 15.16
C GLY A 387 13.26 -10.30 13.79
N LEU A 388 13.46 -9.51 12.73
CA LEU A 388 13.45 -10.00 11.36
C LEU A 388 14.71 -10.81 11.05
N SER A 389 14.57 -11.86 10.25
CA SER A 389 15.66 -12.68 9.72
C SER A 389 15.56 -12.79 8.20
N ALA A 390 16.71 -12.74 7.54
CA ALA A 390 16.82 -12.50 6.10
C ALA A 390 17.32 -13.74 5.33
#